data_AF-A0A8C6S4E7-F1
#
_entry.id   AF-A0A8C6S4E7-F1
#
_cell.length_a   1.000
_cell.length_b   1.000
_cell.length_c   1.000
_cell.angle_alpha   90.00
_cell.angle_beta   90.00
_cell.angle_gamma   90.00
#
_symmetry.space_group_name_H-M   'P 1'
#
loop_
_entity.id
_entity.type
_entity.pdbx_description
1 polymer ?
#
loop_
_entity_poly.entity_id
_entity_poly.type
_entity_poly.pdbx_seq_one_letter_code
_entity_poly.pdbx_strand_id
1 'polypeptide(L)'
;RLQEVGAFLGGLRHMGPREFLSLLWSLLFGMSVPAAACPASCQCTERNGLSVVQCVSRNLERIPPDLPRDTAVLLLSSNQITHVPHHAFRDLRYLQELDLSSNAIESVDGGAFLGLSDSLLTLDLSNNHIQAVPKEVFAQLHAKISLSNNPWHCECTLQEVLRELRLDPDTVNEVMCHSAVQEQYAGKPLIQVLDSGINFCNFHHKTTDVAMFVTMFGWFSMVIAYVIYYVRHNQEDARRHLEYLKSLPAGQELLSTALN
;
A
#
# COMPACT_ATOMS: atom_id res chain seq x y z
N ARG A 1 18.61 -29.04 28.21
CA ARG A 1 18.86 -27.99 29.24
C ARG A 1 19.88 -28.37 30.33
N LEU A 2 20.39 -29.60 30.39
CA LEU A 2 21.46 -29.99 31.34
C LEU A 2 22.87 -30.06 30.72
N GLN A 3 23.01 -29.78 29.42
CA GLN A 3 24.26 -29.93 28.68
C GLN A 3 25.01 -28.60 28.42
N GLU A 4 24.36 -27.45 28.67
CA GLU A 4 24.97 -26.12 28.50
C GLU A 4 25.64 -25.59 29.79
N VAL A 5 25.27 -26.11 30.97
CA VAL A 5 25.87 -25.70 32.25
C VAL A 5 27.32 -26.19 32.38
N GLY A 6 27.66 -27.32 31.73
CA GLY A 6 29.00 -27.89 31.75
C GLY A 6 30.05 -27.05 30.99
N ALA A 7 29.63 -26.32 29.95
CA ALA A 7 30.54 -25.45 29.19
C ALA A 7 30.87 -24.14 29.94
N PHE A 8 29.96 -23.66 30.80
CA PHE A 8 30.14 -22.43 31.57
C PHE A 8 31.12 -22.62 32.75
N LEU A 9 31.14 -23.81 33.36
CA LEU A 9 32.06 -24.13 34.46
C LEU A 9 33.50 -24.46 33.99
N GLY A 10 33.68 -24.83 32.72
CA GLY A 10 35.00 -25.14 32.14
C GLY A 10 35.87 -23.89 31.89
N GLY A 11 35.28 -22.74 31.57
CA GLY A 11 36.00 -21.49 31.28
C GLY A 11 36.56 -20.76 32.51
N LEU A 12 36.02 -21.03 33.70
CA LEU A 12 36.45 -20.40 34.96
C LEU A 12 37.79 -20.91 35.50
N ARG A 13 38.36 -21.99 34.93
CA ARG A 13 39.64 -22.58 35.39
C ARG A 13 40.90 -21.96 34.75
N HIS A 14 40.78 -21.07 33.77
CA HIS A 14 41.92 -20.45 33.07
C HIS A 14 41.84 -18.92 32.98
N MET A 15 41.03 -18.29 33.82
CA MET A 15 40.79 -16.85 33.78
C MET A 15 41.77 -16.11 34.70
N GLY A 16 42.65 -15.30 34.12
CA GLY A 16 43.62 -14.49 34.87
C GLY A 16 42.96 -13.39 35.72
N PRO A 17 43.66 -12.81 36.71
CA PRO A 17 43.08 -11.87 37.67
C PRO A 17 42.45 -10.61 37.05
N ARG A 18 42.90 -10.22 35.84
CA ARG A 18 42.34 -9.09 35.07
C ARG A 18 40.96 -9.38 34.46
N GLU A 19 40.78 -10.61 33.97
CA GLU A 19 39.52 -11.08 33.39
C GLU A 19 38.46 -11.33 34.49
N PHE A 20 38.92 -11.73 35.69
CA PHE A 20 38.04 -11.85 36.84
C PHE A 20 37.57 -10.48 37.35
N LEU A 21 38.46 -9.47 37.35
CA LEU A 21 38.12 -8.09 37.71
C LEU A 21 37.19 -7.44 36.69
N SER A 22 37.31 -7.71 35.39
CA SER A 22 36.38 -7.18 34.38
C SER A 22 34.98 -7.79 34.51
N LEU A 23 34.88 -9.10 34.77
CA LEU A 23 33.62 -9.77 35.07
C LEU A 23 33.00 -9.25 36.36
N LEU A 24 33.81 -9.11 37.43
CA LEU A 24 33.35 -8.54 38.70
C LEU A 24 32.92 -7.08 38.52
N TRP A 25 33.59 -6.31 37.67
CA TRP A 25 33.21 -4.92 37.37
C TRP A 25 31.88 -4.86 36.60
N SER A 26 31.65 -5.77 35.65
CA SER A 26 30.37 -5.88 34.93
C SER A 26 29.20 -6.44 35.78
N LEU A 27 29.52 -7.17 36.86
CA LEU A 27 28.56 -7.68 37.84
C LEU A 27 28.27 -6.68 38.97
N LEU A 28 29.26 -5.85 39.36
CA LEU A 28 29.16 -4.85 40.43
C LEU A 28 28.64 -3.50 39.92
N PHE A 29 29.04 -3.09 38.72
CA PHE A 29 28.34 -2.06 37.95
C PHE A 29 27.36 -2.79 37.06
N GLY A 30 26.19 -3.10 37.63
CA GLY A 30 25.12 -3.75 36.89
C GLY A 30 24.99 -3.12 35.51
N MET A 31 25.01 -3.96 34.49
CA MET A 31 24.54 -3.60 33.16
C MET A 31 23.09 -3.11 33.34
N SER A 32 22.90 -1.82 33.62
CA SER A 32 21.65 -1.18 33.29
C SER A 32 21.64 -1.22 31.77
N VAL A 33 20.99 -2.26 31.23
CA VAL A 33 20.41 -2.17 29.89
C VAL A 33 19.76 -0.79 29.87
N PRO A 34 20.18 0.13 28.98
CA PRO A 34 19.52 1.41 28.90
C PRO A 34 18.06 1.05 28.63
N ALA A 35 17.20 1.26 29.62
CA ALA A 35 15.76 1.31 29.38
C ALA A 35 15.63 2.26 28.21
N ALA A 36 15.05 1.78 27.10
CA ALA A 36 14.97 2.50 25.83
C ALA A 36 14.67 3.97 26.15
N ALA A 37 15.70 4.80 25.96
CA ALA A 37 15.69 6.14 26.51
C ALA A 37 14.61 6.93 25.79
N CYS A 38 13.83 7.71 26.54
CA CYS A 38 12.80 8.55 25.95
C CYS A 38 13.41 9.44 24.84
N PRO A 39 12.79 9.54 23.65
CA PRO A 39 13.27 10.42 22.60
C PRO A 39 13.43 11.85 23.11
N ALA A 40 14.51 12.54 22.75
CA ALA A 40 14.78 13.90 23.24
C ALA A 40 13.68 14.91 22.87
N SER A 41 12.94 14.66 21.79
CA SER A 41 11.82 15.46 21.34
C SER A 41 10.51 15.17 22.07
N CYS A 42 10.46 14.12 22.90
CA CYS A 42 9.24 13.62 23.52
C CYS A 42 9.34 13.61 25.05
N GLN A 43 8.18 13.54 25.69
CA GLN A 43 8.06 13.44 27.13
C GLN A 43 7.41 12.10 27.49
N CYS A 44 8.18 11.25 28.16
CA CYS A 44 7.70 9.95 28.62
C CYS A 44 7.30 10.06 30.09
N THR A 45 6.08 9.64 30.40
CA THR A 45 5.52 9.66 31.76
C THR A 45 4.85 8.33 32.03
N GLU A 46 4.89 7.88 33.28
CA GLU A 46 4.15 6.70 33.71
C GLU A 46 2.85 7.15 34.39
N ARG A 47 1.70 6.67 33.89
CA ARG A 47 0.38 6.95 34.49
C ARG A 47 -0.33 5.62 34.76
N ASN A 48 -0.64 5.35 36.03
CA ASN A 48 -1.34 4.12 36.46
C ASN A 48 -0.66 2.82 35.98
N GLY A 49 0.68 2.79 35.93
CA GLY A 49 1.44 1.64 35.43
C GLY A 49 1.49 1.50 33.91
N LEU A 50 0.99 2.50 33.17
CA LEU A 50 1.08 2.58 31.71
C LEU A 50 2.12 3.62 31.32
N SER A 51 2.99 3.26 30.38
CA SER A 51 3.99 4.17 29.80
C SER A 51 3.33 5.02 28.71
N VAL A 52 3.31 6.33 28.92
CA VAL A 52 2.70 7.33 28.04
C VAL A 52 3.80 8.18 27.42
N VAL A 53 3.95 8.12 26.11
CA VAL A 53 4.92 8.88 25.33
C VAL A 53 4.21 10.03 24.63
N GLN A 54 4.52 11.26 25.04
CA GLN A 54 3.91 12.49 24.52
C GLN A 54 4.89 13.24 23.63
N CYS A 55 4.58 13.31 22.34
CA CYS A 55 5.38 13.97 21.31
C CYS A 55 4.55 15.03 20.56
N VAL A 56 3.55 15.63 21.22
CA VAL A 56 2.59 16.55 20.59
C VAL A 56 3.23 17.90 20.27
N SER A 57 2.98 18.42 19.06
CA SER A 57 3.46 19.74 18.61
C SER A 57 4.98 19.91 18.68
N ARG A 58 5.71 18.93 18.16
CA ARG A 58 7.18 18.87 18.19
C ARG A 58 7.82 19.04 16.81
N ASN A 59 7.03 19.41 15.80
CA ASN A 59 7.46 19.56 14.39
C ASN A 59 8.16 18.30 13.86
N LEU A 60 7.69 17.12 14.27
CA LEU A 60 8.25 15.86 13.80
C LEU A 60 7.83 15.61 12.35
N GLU A 61 8.79 15.42 11.46
CA GLU A 61 8.53 15.02 10.07
C GLU A 61 8.36 13.51 9.91
N ARG A 62 8.84 12.74 10.90
CA ARG A 62 8.84 11.27 10.91
C ARG A 62 8.62 10.74 12.32
N ILE A 63 8.14 9.51 12.40
CA ILE A 63 7.99 8.79 13.67
C ILE A 63 9.39 8.50 14.24
N PRO A 64 9.69 8.85 15.50
CA PRO A 64 10.98 8.56 16.12
C PRO A 64 11.23 7.04 16.19
N PRO A 65 12.41 6.53 15.78
CA PRO A 65 12.71 5.10 15.85
C PRO A 65 12.97 4.62 17.28
N ASP A 66 13.37 5.52 18.18
CA ASP A 66 13.84 5.20 19.53
C ASP A 66 12.69 5.22 20.56
N LEU A 67 11.56 4.57 20.24
CA LEU A 67 10.41 4.51 21.13
C LEU A 67 10.55 3.39 22.18
N PRO A 68 10.18 3.63 23.45
CA PRO A 68 10.26 2.62 24.49
C PRO A 68 9.29 1.45 24.22
N ARG A 69 9.75 0.21 24.38
CA ARG A 69 8.98 -1.00 24.03
C ARG A 69 7.76 -1.24 24.93
N ASP A 70 7.78 -0.67 26.13
CA ASP A 70 6.72 -0.68 27.12
C ASP A 70 5.66 0.42 26.90
N THR A 71 5.79 1.22 25.83
CA THR A 71 4.81 2.26 25.48
C THR A 71 3.41 1.67 25.31
N ALA A 72 2.48 2.17 26.11
CA ALA A 72 1.06 1.84 26.04
C ALA A 72 0.25 2.92 25.33
N VAL A 73 0.65 4.19 25.45
CA VAL A 73 -0.03 5.32 24.82
C VAL A 73 1.02 6.17 24.09
N LEU A 74 0.84 6.36 22.79
CA LEU A 74 1.72 7.16 21.95
C LEU A 74 0.95 8.31 21.32
N LEU A 75 1.28 9.53 21.75
CA LEU A 75 0.66 10.76 21.27
C LEU A 75 1.62 11.50 20.35
N LEU A 76 1.35 11.44 19.05
CA LEU A 76 2.14 12.07 17.98
C LEU A 76 1.33 13.14 17.22
N SER A 77 0.26 13.65 17.81
CA SER A 77 -0.59 14.65 17.18
C SER A 77 0.06 16.02 16.98
N SER A 78 -0.49 16.79 16.03
CA SER A 78 -0.02 18.14 15.70
C SER A 78 1.45 18.19 15.27
N ASN A 79 1.90 17.22 14.50
CA ASN A 79 3.25 17.18 13.91
C ASN A 79 3.17 17.34 12.37
N GLN A 80 4.27 17.07 11.67
CA GLN A 80 4.39 17.21 10.22
C GLN A 80 4.71 15.86 9.56
N ILE A 81 4.21 14.76 10.14
CA ILE A 81 4.48 13.42 9.64
C ILE A 81 3.73 13.23 8.32
N THR A 82 4.43 12.84 7.26
CA THR A 82 3.86 12.70 5.90
C THR A 82 3.58 11.26 5.49
N HIS A 83 4.27 10.30 6.08
CA HIS A 83 4.17 8.90 5.70
C HIS A 83 4.37 7.99 6.93
N VAL A 84 3.57 6.92 7.00
CA VAL A 84 3.72 5.88 8.03
C VAL A 84 4.30 4.63 7.38
N PRO A 85 5.61 4.35 7.60
CA PRO A 85 6.29 3.26 6.92
C PRO A 85 5.90 1.89 7.48
N HIS A 86 6.14 0.86 6.68
CA HIS A 86 6.01 -0.53 7.11
C HIS A 86 6.80 -0.81 8.41
N HIS A 87 6.20 -1.57 9.33
CA HIS A 87 6.78 -1.90 10.64
C HIS A 87 7.09 -0.71 11.58
N ALA A 88 6.54 0.48 11.34
CA ALA A 88 6.78 1.66 12.19
C ALA A 88 6.59 1.40 13.69
N PHE A 89 5.64 0.53 14.06
CA PHE A 89 5.27 0.25 15.45
C PHE A 89 5.48 -1.21 15.89
N ARG A 90 6.24 -1.99 15.11
CA ARG A 90 6.38 -3.44 15.30
C ARG A 90 6.86 -3.86 16.70
N ASP A 91 7.70 -3.03 17.31
CA ASP A 91 8.31 -3.32 18.62
C ASP A 91 7.42 -2.87 19.80
N LEU A 92 6.34 -2.14 19.55
CA LEU A 92 5.43 -1.57 20.55
C LEU A 92 4.23 -2.50 20.84
N ARG A 93 4.51 -3.73 21.28
CA ARG A 93 3.49 -4.78 21.44
C ARG A 93 2.44 -4.52 22.53
N TYR A 94 2.66 -3.51 23.36
CA TYR A 94 1.76 -3.12 24.44
C TYR A 94 0.98 -1.84 24.11
N LEU A 95 1.13 -1.30 22.90
CA LEU A 95 0.49 -0.07 22.49
C LEU A 95 -1.03 -0.29 22.39
N GLN A 96 -1.76 0.49 23.17
CA GLN A 96 -3.22 0.49 23.27
C GLN A 96 -3.82 1.69 22.54
N GLU A 97 -3.16 2.84 22.60
CA GLU A 97 -3.64 4.08 22.01
C GLU A 97 -2.55 4.72 21.16
N LEU A 98 -2.91 5.01 19.91
CA LEU A 98 -2.05 5.69 18.95
C LEU A 98 -2.78 6.89 18.36
N ASP A 99 -2.29 8.08 18.68
CA ASP A 99 -2.80 9.34 18.15
C ASP A 99 -1.80 9.91 17.13
N LEU A 100 -2.19 9.89 15.85
CA LEU A 100 -1.49 10.49 14.71
C LEU A 100 -2.33 11.62 14.09
N SER A 101 -3.30 12.16 14.82
CA SER A 101 -4.19 13.19 14.32
C SER A 101 -3.47 14.50 14.03
N SER A 102 -4.04 15.33 13.16
CA SER A 102 -3.49 16.67 12.84
C SER A 102 -2.02 16.61 12.37
N ASN A 103 -1.73 15.66 11.48
CA ASN A 103 -0.45 15.54 10.79
C ASN A 103 -0.62 15.84 9.29
N ALA A 104 0.43 15.59 8.50
CA ALA A 104 0.41 15.76 7.05
C ALA A 104 0.41 14.40 6.32
N ILE A 105 -0.17 13.35 6.93
CA ILE A 105 -0.02 11.97 6.41
C ILE A 105 -0.78 11.85 5.09
N GLU A 106 -0.07 11.50 4.02
CA GLU A 106 -0.63 11.26 2.69
C GLU A 106 -0.80 9.77 2.39
N SER A 107 0.08 8.93 2.95
CA SER A 107 0.10 7.49 2.67
C SER A 107 0.51 6.67 3.90
N VAL A 108 -0.10 5.50 4.02
CA VAL A 108 0.14 4.51 5.08
C VAL A 108 0.43 3.17 4.41
N ASP A 109 1.57 2.57 4.71
CA ASP A 109 1.95 1.27 4.17
C ASP A 109 1.05 0.15 4.71
N GLY A 110 0.76 -0.86 3.88
CA GLY A 110 -0.11 -2.00 4.21
C GLY A 110 0.29 -2.81 5.45
N GLY A 111 1.53 -2.69 5.94
CA GLY A 111 1.99 -3.32 7.18
C GLY A 111 2.57 -2.33 8.19
N ALA A 112 2.13 -1.06 8.14
CA ALA A 112 2.50 -0.04 9.11
C ALA A 112 2.17 -0.45 10.56
N PHE A 113 1.00 -1.04 10.76
CA PHE A 113 0.49 -1.43 12.07
C PHE A 113 0.70 -2.92 12.40
N LEU A 114 1.58 -3.60 11.66
CA LEU A 114 1.86 -5.01 11.85
C LEU A 114 2.56 -5.23 13.21
N GLY A 115 1.93 -6.05 14.07
CA GLY A 115 2.36 -6.28 15.46
C GLY A 115 1.52 -5.57 16.51
N LEU A 116 0.56 -4.72 16.09
CA LEU A 116 -0.37 -4.01 16.98
C LEU A 116 -1.78 -4.64 17.02
N SER A 117 -2.04 -5.67 16.22
CA SER A 117 -3.37 -6.29 16.01
C SER A 117 -4.09 -6.67 17.31
N ASP A 118 -3.33 -7.16 18.29
CA ASP A 118 -3.88 -7.72 19.53
C ASP A 118 -3.91 -6.71 20.68
N SER A 119 -3.11 -5.65 20.61
CA SER A 119 -2.92 -4.69 21.70
C SER A 119 -3.65 -3.38 21.49
N LEU A 120 -3.79 -2.94 20.23
CA LEU A 120 -4.31 -1.62 19.89
C LEU A 120 -5.82 -1.58 20.08
N LEU A 121 -6.28 -0.57 20.82
CA LEU A 121 -7.68 -0.32 21.13
C LEU A 121 -8.21 0.89 20.36
N THR A 122 -7.39 1.92 20.20
CA THR A 122 -7.75 3.17 19.51
C THR A 122 -6.63 3.64 18.58
N LEU A 123 -7.04 4.04 17.37
CA LEU A 123 -6.17 4.64 16.37
C LEU A 123 -6.83 5.90 15.82
N ASP A 124 -6.18 7.04 16.00
CA ASP A 124 -6.64 8.31 15.45
C ASP A 124 -5.74 8.74 14.28
N LEU A 125 -6.32 8.78 13.08
CA LEU A 125 -5.71 9.30 11.85
C LEU A 125 -6.48 10.52 11.32
N SER A 126 -7.34 11.12 12.14
CA SER A 126 -8.15 12.28 11.74
C SER A 126 -7.31 13.50 11.39
N ASN A 127 -7.86 14.40 10.59
CA ASN A 127 -7.21 15.66 10.21
C ASN A 127 -5.82 15.43 9.57
N ASN A 128 -5.78 14.53 8.58
CA ASN A 128 -4.59 14.25 7.77
C ASN A 128 -4.92 14.49 6.28
N HIS A 129 -4.00 14.09 5.39
CA HIS A 129 -4.13 14.28 3.93
C HIS A 129 -4.30 12.94 3.20
N ILE A 130 -4.88 11.95 3.88
CA ILE A 130 -5.01 10.59 3.35
C ILE A 130 -6.13 10.56 2.31
N GLN A 131 -5.79 10.10 1.10
CA GLN A 131 -6.76 9.95 0.02
C GLN A 131 -7.27 8.52 -0.10
N ALA A 132 -6.39 7.53 0.06
CA ALA A 132 -6.75 6.12 -0.02
C ALA A 132 -5.83 5.30 0.89
N VAL A 133 -6.32 4.13 1.29
CA VAL A 133 -5.63 3.21 2.19
C VAL A 133 -5.78 1.79 1.64
N PRO A 134 -4.68 1.01 1.55
CA PRO A 134 -4.76 -0.41 1.24
C PRO A 134 -5.60 -1.15 2.28
N LYS A 135 -6.33 -2.19 1.87
CA LYS A 135 -7.10 -3.04 2.80
C LYS A 135 -6.20 -3.71 3.84
N GLU A 136 -4.96 -3.99 3.46
CA GLU A 136 -3.98 -4.67 4.31
C GLU A 136 -3.66 -3.87 5.57
N VAL A 137 -3.78 -2.53 5.52
CA VAL A 137 -3.51 -1.63 6.65
C VAL A 137 -4.40 -1.96 7.86
N PHE A 138 -5.67 -2.28 7.62
CA PHE A 138 -6.67 -2.44 8.67
C PHE A 138 -7.18 -3.87 8.84
N ALA A 139 -6.89 -4.77 7.90
CA ALA A 139 -7.40 -6.15 7.88
C ALA A 139 -7.14 -6.94 9.18
N GLN A 140 -6.10 -6.59 9.94
CA GLN A 140 -5.73 -7.26 11.19
C GLN A 140 -5.99 -6.42 12.44
N LEU A 141 -6.54 -5.21 12.31
CA LEU A 141 -6.78 -4.30 13.42
C LEU A 141 -8.21 -4.43 13.93
N HIS A 142 -8.35 -4.68 15.24
CA HIS A 142 -9.66 -4.72 15.92
C HIS A 142 -9.97 -3.44 16.72
N ALA A 143 -9.13 -2.42 16.59
CA ALA A 143 -9.23 -1.13 17.24
C ALA A 143 -10.39 -0.28 16.71
N LYS A 144 -10.84 0.68 17.52
CA LYS A 144 -11.66 1.81 17.05
C LYS A 144 -10.79 2.75 16.24
N ILE A 145 -11.20 3.06 15.02
CA ILE A 145 -10.39 3.86 14.10
C ILE A 145 -11.16 5.14 13.73
N SER A 146 -10.50 6.28 13.95
CA SER A 146 -10.98 7.59 13.52
C SER A 146 -10.29 8.00 12.23
N LEU A 147 -11.08 8.27 11.19
CA LEU A 147 -10.64 8.63 9.83
C LEU A 147 -11.21 9.98 9.37
N SER A 148 -11.80 10.76 10.27
CA SER A 148 -12.48 12.01 9.94
C SER A 148 -11.53 13.06 9.36
N ASN A 149 -12.08 14.03 8.62
CA ASN A 149 -11.32 15.16 8.07
C ASN A 149 -10.08 14.75 7.26
N ASN A 150 -10.25 13.78 6.36
CA ASN A 150 -9.25 13.41 5.37
C ASN A 150 -9.87 13.52 3.96
N PRO A 151 -9.08 13.88 2.92
CA PRO A 151 -9.56 14.07 1.56
C PRO A 151 -9.78 12.72 0.84
N TRP A 152 -10.68 11.88 1.36
CA TRP A 152 -10.91 10.53 0.85
C TRP A 152 -11.32 10.50 -0.62
N HIS A 153 -10.63 9.66 -1.40
CA HIS A 153 -10.99 9.29 -2.75
C HIS A 153 -11.83 8.00 -2.71
N CYS A 154 -13.13 8.14 -2.93
CA CYS A 154 -14.06 7.04 -2.86
C CYS A 154 -14.05 6.21 -4.15
N GLU A 155 -13.38 5.07 -4.06
CA GLU A 155 -13.24 4.06 -5.11
C GLU A 155 -13.43 2.63 -4.55
N CYS A 156 -13.11 1.61 -5.37
CA CYS A 156 -13.25 0.21 -4.97
C CYS A 156 -12.38 -0.16 -3.75
N THR A 157 -11.14 0.32 -3.69
CA THR A 157 -10.20 0.00 -2.60
C THR A 157 -10.77 0.43 -1.24
N LEU A 158 -11.24 1.67 -1.15
CA LEU A 158 -11.84 2.22 0.05
C LEU A 158 -13.11 1.45 0.45
N GLN A 159 -13.94 1.03 -0.52
CA GLN A 159 -15.13 0.22 -0.25
C GLN A 159 -14.78 -1.15 0.37
N GLU A 160 -13.68 -1.78 -0.04
CA GLU A 160 -13.21 -3.02 0.59
C GLU A 160 -12.80 -2.79 2.04
N VAL A 161 -12.02 -1.72 2.29
CA VAL A 161 -11.53 -1.40 3.64
C VAL A 161 -12.69 -1.14 4.62
N LEU A 162 -13.72 -0.43 4.18
CA LEU A 162 -14.87 -0.07 5.01
C LEU A 162 -15.72 -1.25 5.47
N ARG A 163 -15.67 -2.37 4.75
CA ARG A 163 -16.36 -3.60 5.20
C ARG A 163 -15.70 -4.21 6.44
N GLU A 164 -14.41 -3.97 6.63
CA GLU A 164 -13.61 -4.56 7.71
C GLU A 164 -13.38 -3.59 8.87
N LEU A 165 -13.50 -2.28 8.62
CA LEU A 165 -13.26 -1.23 9.61
C LEU A 165 -14.34 -1.16 10.70
N ARG A 166 -13.89 -1.07 11.96
CA ARG A 166 -14.70 -0.62 13.10
C ARG A 166 -14.50 0.87 13.30
N LEU A 167 -15.22 1.66 12.50
CA LEU A 167 -15.20 3.11 12.64
C LEU A 167 -15.87 3.55 13.95
N ASP A 168 -15.36 4.64 14.53
CA ASP A 168 -15.95 5.21 15.74
C ASP A 168 -17.32 5.87 15.42
N PRO A 169 -18.44 5.44 16.05
CA PRO A 169 -19.79 5.96 15.76
C PRO A 169 -19.90 7.47 15.84
N ASP A 170 -19.09 8.12 16.67
CA ASP A 170 -19.13 9.57 16.85
C ASP A 170 -18.50 10.32 15.67
N THR A 171 -17.53 9.71 14.98
CA THR A 171 -16.75 10.35 13.89
C THR A 171 -17.14 9.86 12.49
N VAL A 172 -17.92 8.78 12.35
CA VAL A 172 -18.30 8.21 11.04
C VAL A 172 -18.96 9.24 10.12
N ASN A 173 -19.78 10.13 10.68
CA ASN A 173 -20.50 11.15 9.89
C ASN A 173 -19.58 12.23 9.30
N GLU A 174 -18.39 12.41 9.88
CA GLU A 174 -17.39 13.38 9.44
C GLU A 174 -16.50 12.81 8.31
N VAL A 175 -16.58 11.50 8.05
CA VAL A 175 -15.88 10.87 6.93
C VAL A 175 -16.64 11.15 5.65
N MET A 176 -16.12 12.06 4.83
CA MET A 176 -16.73 12.48 3.56
C MET A 176 -15.84 12.08 2.38
N CYS A 177 -16.47 11.67 1.28
CA CYS A 177 -15.79 11.49 0.00
C CYS A 177 -15.42 12.88 -0.55
N HIS A 178 -14.15 13.26 -0.55
CA HIS A 178 -13.72 14.50 -1.19
C HIS A 178 -13.79 14.39 -2.72
N SER A 179 -13.33 13.25 -3.23
CA SER A 179 -13.42 12.89 -4.64
C SER A 179 -13.90 11.45 -4.77
N ALA A 180 -14.41 11.07 -5.94
CA ALA A 180 -14.90 9.73 -6.20
C ALA A 180 -14.76 9.41 -7.69
N VAL A 181 -14.70 8.12 -8.03
CA VAL A 181 -14.71 7.67 -9.43
C VAL A 181 -15.96 8.18 -10.17
N GLN A 182 -17.07 8.31 -9.45
CA GLN A 182 -18.32 8.86 -9.95
C GLN A 182 -18.60 10.19 -9.25
N GLU A 183 -18.60 11.28 -10.00
CA GLU A 183 -18.71 12.66 -9.47
C GLU A 183 -19.95 12.90 -8.59
N GLN A 184 -21.04 12.15 -8.81
CA GLN A 184 -22.27 12.28 -8.03
C GLN A 184 -22.12 11.95 -6.53
N TYR A 185 -21.05 11.23 -6.15
CA TYR A 185 -20.74 10.89 -4.75
C TYR A 185 -19.63 11.74 -4.14
N ALA A 186 -19.02 12.64 -4.93
CA ALA A 186 -18.10 13.63 -4.37
C ALA A 186 -18.88 14.58 -3.44
N GLY A 187 -18.29 14.89 -2.29
CA GLY A 187 -18.89 15.70 -1.22
C GLY A 187 -19.99 14.99 -0.42
N LYS A 188 -20.21 13.68 -0.60
CA LYS A 188 -21.18 12.90 0.21
C LYS A 188 -20.51 12.22 1.40
N PRO A 189 -21.21 12.09 2.54
CA PRO A 189 -20.71 11.31 3.67
C PRO A 189 -20.61 9.84 3.28
N LEU A 190 -19.58 9.18 3.76
CA LEU A 190 -19.21 7.83 3.34
C LEU A 190 -20.30 6.80 3.64
N ILE A 191 -20.97 6.93 4.79
CA ILE A 191 -22.10 6.06 5.18
C ILE A 191 -23.24 6.11 4.16
N GLN A 192 -23.56 7.30 3.63
CA GLN A 192 -24.60 7.46 2.62
C GLN A 192 -24.22 6.81 1.29
N VAL A 193 -22.93 6.86 0.93
CA VAL A 193 -22.42 6.22 -0.28
C VAL A 193 -22.52 4.70 -0.15
N LEU A 194 -22.15 4.14 1.00
CA LEU A 194 -22.26 2.71 1.27
C LEU A 194 -23.72 2.21 1.29
N ASP A 195 -24.63 2.96 1.94
CA ASP A 195 -26.05 2.61 2.02
C ASP A 195 -26.79 2.74 0.68
N SER A 196 -26.23 3.50 -0.27
CA SER A 196 -26.82 3.64 -1.61
C SER A 196 -26.79 2.34 -2.44
N GLY A 197 -26.11 1.29 -1.95
CA GLY A 197 -26.04 -0.01 -2.62
C GLY A 197 -25.14 -0.02 -3.86
N ILE A 198 -24.35 1.05 -4.07
CA ILE A 198 -23.40 1.11 -5.18
C ILE A 198 -22.19 0.19 -4.93
N ASN A 199 -21.72 -0.45 -5.99
CA ASN A 199 -20.51 -1.26 -5.97
C ASN A 199 -19.49 -0.65 -6.93
N PHE A 200 -18.53 0.09 -6.39
CA PHE A 200 -17.45 0.71 -7.15
C PHE A 200 -16.55 -0.32 -7.84
N CYS A 201 -16.44 -1.54 -7.28
CA CYS A 201 -15.60 -2.60 -7.84
C CYS A 201 -16.17 -3.21 -9.14
N ASN A 202 -17.49 -3.21 -9.32
CA ASN A 202 -18.10 -3.67 -10.59
C ASN A 202 -17.85 -2.71 -11.75
N PHE A 203 -17.60 -1.42 -11.46
CA PHE A 203 -17.34 -0.43 -12.50
C PHE A 203 -15.99 -0.66 -13.20
N HIS A 204 -14.97 -1.06 -12.44
CA HIS A 204 -13.63 -1.34 -12.95
C HIS A 204 -13.62 -2.51 -13.97
N HIS A 205 -14.49 -3.50 -13.77
CA HIS A 205 -14.71 -4.57 -14.74
C HIS A 205 -15.42 -4.09 -16.00
N LYS A 206 -16.42 -3.22 -15.89
CA LYS A 206 -17.16 -2.71 -17.06
C LYS A 206 -16.28 -1.85 -17.98
N THR A 207 -15.41 -1.00 -17.45
CA THR A 207 -14.54 -0.14 -18.27
C THR A 207 -13.45 -0.95 -18.99
N THR A 208 -12.91 -1.98 -18.34
CA THR A 208 -11.92 -2.89 -18.93
C THR A 208 -12.53 -3.77 -20.03
N ASP A 209 -13.75 -4.28 -19.84
CA ASP A 209 -14.48 -5.01 -20.88
C ASP A 209 -14.68 -4.15 -22.15
N VAL A 210 -15.15 -2.92 -22.00
CA VAL A 210 -15.38 -2.00 -23.15
C VAL A 210 -14.07 -1.67 -23.86
N ALA A 211 -13.00 -1.35 -23.13
CA ALA A 211 -11.70 -1.06 -23.72
C ALA A 211 -11.12 -2.28 -24.47
N MET A 212 -11.29 -3.48 -23.92
CA MET A 212 -10.91 -4.72 -24.58
C MET A 212 -11.72 -4.96 -25.86
N PHE A 213 -13.03 -4.69 -25.86
CA PHE A 213 -13.84 -4.77 -27.08
C PHE A 213 -13.40 -3.75 -28.14
N VAL A 214 -13.15 -2.49 -27.77
CA VAL A 214 -12.69 -1.45 -28.71
C VAL A 214 -11.35 -1.83 -29.35
N THR A 215 -10.40 -2.32 -28.56
CA THR A 215 -9.10 -2.77 -29.08
C THR A 215 -9.23 -4.00 -29.97
N MET A 216 -10.11 -4.95 -29.62
CA MET A 216 -10.41 -6.12 -30.44
C MET A 216 -11.03 -5.72 -31.79
N PHE A 217 -12.03 -4.82 -31.79
CA PHE A 217 -12.63 -4.29 -33.02
C PHE A 217 -11.61 -3.52 -33.88
N GLY A 218 -10.75 -2.71 -33.25
CA GLY A 218 -9.68 -2.00 -33.94
C GLY A 218 -8.68 -2.95 -34.60
N TRP A 219 -8.26 -4.00 -33.89
CA TRP A 219 -7.36 -5.02 -34.42
C TRP A 219 -7.99 -5.81 -35.56
N PHE A 220 -9.24 -6.26 -35.42
CA PHE A 220 -9.95 -6.95 -36.49
C PHE A 220 -10.13 -6.06 -37.73
N SER A 221 -10.46 -4.78 -37.55
CA SER A 221 -10.56 -3.84 -38.67
C SER A 221 -9.22 -3.69 -39.40
N MET A 222 -8.12 -3.57 -38.67
CA MET A 222 -6.77 -3.51 -39.24
C MET A 222 -6.41 -4.78 -40.03
N VAL A 223 -6.67 -5.95 -39.45
CA VAL A 223 -6.39 -7.25 -40.09
C VAL A 223 -7.23 -7.43 -41.36
N ILE A 224 -8.53 -7.11 -41.30
CA ILE A 224 -9.42 -7.19 -42.46
C ILE A 224 -8.94 -6.24 -43.56
N ALA A 225 -8.58 -5.00 -43.22
CA ALA A 225 -8.04 -4.04 -44.19
C ALA A 225 -6.73 -4.53 -44.83
N TYR A 226 -5.83 -5.10 -44.03
CA TYR A 226 -4.57 -5.67 -44.52
C TYR A 226 -4.80 -6.84 -45.47
N VAL A 227 -5.72 -7.76 -45.16
CA VAL A 227 -6.05 -8.90 -46.03
C VAL A 227 -6.67 -8.41 -47.34
N ILE A 228 -7.60 -7.44 -47.29
CA ILE A 228 -8.19 -6.86 -48.50
C ILE A 228 -7.11 -6.20 -49.36
N TYR A 229 -6.23 -5.41 -48.74
CA TYR A 229 -5.11 -4.78 -49.44
C TYR A 229 -4.19 -5.83 -50.10
N TYR A 230 -3.79 -6.86 -49.36
CA TYR A 230 -2.92 -7.92 -49.85
C TYR A 230 -3.54 -8.68 -51.03
N VAL A 231 -4.83 -9.02 -50.96
CA VAL A 231 -5.55 -9.69 -52.05
C VAL A 231 -5.65 -8.79 -53.28
N ARG A 232 -6.01 -7.51 -53.10
CA ARG A 232 -6.10 -6.54 -54.20
C ARG A 232 -4.75 -6.37 -54.88
N HIS A 233 -3.69 -6.20 -54.10
CA HIS A 233 -2.34 -6.05 -54.60
C HIS A 233 -1.88 -7.27 -55.42
N ASN A 234 -2.09 -8.47 -54.90
CA ASN A 234 -1.73 -9.70 -55.62
C ASN A 234 -2.59 -9.92 -56.89
N GLN A 235 -3.86 -9.53 -56.88
CA GLN A 235 -4.71 -9.57 -58.07
C GLN A 235 -4.22 -8.59 -59.16
N GLU A 236 -3.77 -7.40 -58.77
CA GLU A 236 -3.18 -6.42 -59.68
C GLU A 236 -1.86 -6.93 -60.29
N ASP A 237 -1.00 -7.56 -59.49
CA ASP A 237 0.25 -8.16 -59.98
C ASP A 237 -0.01 -9.31 -60.96
N ALA A 238 -0.91 -10.24 -60.63
CA ALA A 238 -1.29 -11.31 -61.54
C ALA A 238 -1.87 -10.78 -62.87
N ARG A 239 -2.66 -9.70 -62.82
CA ARG A 239 -3.22 -9.06 -64.01
C ARG A 239 -2.12 -8.46 -64.89
N ARG A 240 -1.16 -7.75 -64.29
CA ARG A 240 -0.01 -7.18 -65.01
C ARG A 240 0.81 -8.28 -65.69
N HIS A 241 1.13 -9.37 -64.99
CA HIS A 241 1.87 -10.49 -65.59
C HIS A 241 1.14 -11.12 -66.78
N LEU A 242 -0.20 -11.24 -66.74
CA LEU A 242 -0.99 -11.74 -67.86
C LEU A 242 -0.92 -10.79 -69.07
N GLU A 243 -0.95 -9.48 -68.85
CA GLU A 243 -0.81 -8.46 -69.91
C GLU A 243 0.58 -8.46 -70.54
N TYR A 244 1.64 -8.66 -69.74
CA TYR A 244 3.00 -8.88 -70.25
C TYR A 244 3.09 -10.15 -71.11
N LEU A 245 2.49 -11.26 -70.68
CA LEU A 245 2.46 -12.51 -71.47
C LEU A 245 1.71 -12.35 -72.80
N LYS A 246 0.66 -11.52 -72.83
CA LYS A 246 -0.09 -11.21 -74.06
C LYS A 246 0.67 -10.31 -75.05
N SER A 247 1.60 -9.49 -74.57
CA SER A 247 2.39 -8.58 -75.42
C SER A 247 3.66 -9.23 -75.99
N LEU A 248 3.99 -10.46 -75.57
CA LEU A 248 5.10 -11.22 -76.14
C LEU A 248 4.79 -11.64 -77.60
N PRO A 249 5.76 -11.53 -78.54
CA PRO A 249 5.50 -11.67 -79.99
C PRO A 249 5.13 -13.08 -80.46
N ALA A 250 5.08 -14.07 -79.56
CA ALA A 250 4.89 -15.48 -79.93
C ALA A 250 3.44 -15.84 -80.33
N GLY A 251 2.45 -14.99 -80.00
CA GLY A 251 1.04 -15.24 -80.36
C GLY A 251 0.68 -14.87 -81.79
N GLN A 252 1.50 -14.06 -82.48
CA GLN A 252 1.16 -13.51 -83.80
C GLN A 252 1.77 -14.32 -84.95
N GLU A 253 2.82 -15.13 -84.69
CA GLU A 253 3.36 -16.06 -85.70
C GLU A 253 2.54 -17.36 -85.81
N LEU A 254 2.01 -17.89 -84.71
CA LEU A 254 1.26 -19.16 -84.71
C LEU A 254 -0.11 -19.11 -85.42
N LEU A 255 -0.69 -17.92 -85.58
CA LEU A 255 -1.98 -17.75 -86.27
C LEU A 255 -1.82 -17.54 -87.79
N SER A 256 -0.60 -17.26 -88.26
CA SER A 256 -0.28 -17.16 -89.70
C SER A 256 0.04 -18.52 -90.33
N THR A 257 0.52 -19.49 -89.53
CA THR A 257 0.82 -20.85 -89.97
C THR A 257 -0.39 -21.80 -89.98
N ALA A 258 -1.55 -21.38 -89.45
CA ALA A 258 -2.77 -22.18 -89.43
C ALA A 258 -3.75 -21.87 -90.58
N LEU A 259 -3.39 -20.94 -91.49
CA LEU A 259 -4.21 -20.49 -92.62
C LEU A 259 -3.58 -20.76 -94.00
N ASN A 260 -2.60 -21.68 -94.10
CA ASN A 260 -2.09 -22.23 -95.37
C ASN A 260 -2.29 -23.75 -95.41
#